data_AF-A0A0F9DFX3-F1
#
_entry.id   AF-A0A0F9DFX3-F1
#
_cell.length_a   1.000
_cell.length_b   1.000
_cell.length_c   1.000
_cell.angle_alpha   90.00
_cell.angle_beta   90.00
_cell.angle_gamma   90.00
#
_symmetry.space_group_name_H-M   'P 1'
#
loop_
_entity.id
_entity.type
_entity.pdbx_description
1 polymer ?
#
loop_
_entity_poly.entity_id
_entity_poly.type
_entity_poly.pdbx_seq_one_letter_code
_entity_poly.pdbx_strand_id
1 'polypeptide(L)'
;MKIIFYLKGIPTSGKSTWANEQMRKYPNRFKRINKDLLREMLNFSKFDIQKEKFLLNVRDYIIRLSLKKGFDIIVDDTNFSDKHWHRIN
;
A
#
# COMPACT_ATOMS: atom_id res chain seq x y z
N MET A 1 -6.04 -8.69 17.11
CA MET A 1 -6.68 -7.90 16.05
C MET A 1 -5.60 -7.23 15.22
N LYS A 2 -5.73 -7.15 13.89
CA LYS A 2 -4.78 -6.46 12.99
C LYS A 2 -5.50 -5.33 12.28
N ILE A 3 -4.79 -4.22 12.04
CA ILE A 3 -5.37 -2.99 11.51
C ILE A 3 -4.79 -2.71 10.12
N ILE A 4 -5.64 -2.28 9.19
CA ILE A 4 -5.23 -1.72 7.91
C ILE A 4 -5.60 -0.25 7.89
N PHE A 5 -4.58 0.60 7.79
CA PHE A 5 -4.74 2.03 7.54
C PHE A 5 -4.70 2.26 6.04
N TYR A 6 -5.70 2.96 5.52
CA TYR A 6 -5.70 3.42 4.15
C TYR A 6 -5.75 4.94 4.13
N LEU A 7 -4.77 5.56 3.50
CA LEU A 7 -4.60 7.01 3.52
C LEU A 7 -5.18 7.60 2.24
N LYS A 8 -6.23 8.41 2.40
CA LYS A 8 -6.91 9.15 1.33
C LYS A 8 -6.63 10.64 1.49
N GLY A 9 -6.29 11.32 0.39
CA GLY A 9 -6.01 12.75 0.40
C GLY A 9 -5.37 13.23 -0.91
N ILE A 10 -5.37 14.54 -1.14
CA ILE A 10 -4.79 15.16 -2.35
C ILE A 10 -3.27 14.94 -2.44
N PRO A 11 -2.65 15.06 -3.63
CA PRO A 11 -1.19 15.12 -3.74
C PRO A 11 -0.60 16.14 -2.76
N THR A 12 0.58 15.85 -2.20
CA THR A 12 1.25 16.74 -1.23
C THR A 12 0.51 16.91 0.12
N SER A 13 -0.59 16.20 0.38
CA SER A 13 -1.31 16.24 1.67
C SER A 13 -0.58 15.57 2.85
N GLY A 14 0.70 15.20 2.71
CA GLY A 14 1.49 14.59 3.78
C GLY A 14 1.23 13.10 4.09
N LYS A 15 0.49 12.37 3.24
CA LYS A 15 0.21 10.92 3.46
C LYS A 15 1.49 10.09 3.64
N SER A 16 2.44 10.25 2.72
CA SER A 16 3.72 9.52 2.77
C SER A 16 4.57 9.96 3.96
N THR A 17 4.51 11.24 4.34
CA THR A 17 5.17 11.77 5.54
C THR A 17 4.64 11.04 6.78
N TRP A 18 3.33 11.02 7.00
CA TRP A 18 2.72 10.32 8.12
C TRP A 18 3.03 8.82 8.11
N ALA A 19 2.97 8.17 6.94
CA ALA A 19 3.28 6.74 6.82
C ALA A 19 4.73 6.45 7.23
N ASN A 20 5.68 7.26 6.77
CA ASN A 20 7.09 7.11 7.13
C ASN A 20 7.33 7.37 8.62
N GLU A 21 6.64 8.33 9.23
CA GLU A 21 6.69 8.57 10.67
C GLU A 21 6.19 7.36 11.47
N GLN A 22 5.07 6.74 11.07
CA GLN A 22 4.58 5.53 11.74
C GLN A 22 5.56 4.35 11.61
N MET A 23 6.16 4.18 10.43
CA MET A 23 7.19 3.15 10.21
C MET A 23 8.42 3.38 11.11
N ARG A 24 8.88 4.64 11.26
CA ARG A 24 10.00 4.98 12.14
C ARG A 24 9.66 4.81 13.62
N LYS A 25 8.45 5.21 14.02
CA LYS A 25 7.98 5.15 15.41
C LYS A 25 7.72 3.71 15.86
N TYR A 26 7.28 2.84 14.96
CA TYR A 26 6.93 1.45 15.26
C TYR A 26 7.51 0.46 14.22
N PRO A 27 8.84 0.29 14.17
CA PRO A 27 9.54 -0.41 13.08
C PRO A 27 9.17 -1.90 12.93
N ASN A 28 8.73 -2.54 14.01
CA ASN A 28 8.35 -3.96 14.01
C ASN A 28 6.83 -4.18 13.92
N ARG A 29 6.04 -3.11 13.83
CA ARG A 29 4.58 -3.19 13.83
C ARG A 29 3.99 -3.08 12.42
N PHE A 30 4.48 -2.13 11.64
CA PHE A 30 3.86 -1.76 10.37
C PHE A 30 4.61 -2.29 9.15
N LYS A 31 3.85 -2.56 8.08
CA LYS A 31 4.35 -2.62 6.72
C LYS A 31 3.64 -1.57 5.87
N ARG A 32 4.42 -0.70 5.24
CA ARG A 32 3.94 0.31 4.29
C ARG A 32 3.89 -0.27 2.88
N ILE A 33 2.71 -0.27 2.27
CA ILE A 33 2.47 -0.79 0.93
C ILE A 33 2.01 0.37 0.04
N ASN A 34 2.74 0.60 -1.04
CA ASN A 34 2.45 1.66 -2.00
C ASN A 34 2.56 1.13 -3.43
N LYS A 35 1.48 1.24 -4.19
CA LYS A 35 1.40 0.76 -5.57
C LYS A 35 2.34 1.46 -6.53
N ASP A 36 2.60 2.76 -6.35
CA ASP A 36 3.52 3.50 -7.23
C ASP A 36 4.97 3.08 -6.97
N LEU A 37 5.35 2.86 -5.70
CA LEU A 37 6.67 2.28 -5.37
C LEU A 37 6.81 0.84 -5.89
N LEU A 38 5.75 0.03 -5.81
CA LEU A 38 5.75 -1.30 -6.43
C LEU A 38 5.89 -1.21 -7.96
N ARG A 39 5.31 -0.18 -8.59
CA ARG A 39 5.43 0.04 -10.04
C ARG A 39 6.83 0.47 -10.42
N GLU A 40 7.45 1.32 -9.62
CA GLU A 40 8.86 1.68 -9.76
C GLU A 40 9.75 0.43 -9.73
N MET A 41 9.59 -0.41 -8.71
CA MET A 41 10.39 -1.63 -8.53
C MET A 41 10.18 -2.67 -9.64
N LEU A 42 8.94 -2.91 -10.07
CA LEU A 42 8.62 -4.02 -10.98
C LEU A 42 8.64 -3.62 -12.46
N ASN A 43 8.32 -2.36 -12.77
CA ASN A 43 8.06 -1.90 -14.13
C ASN A 43 8.82 -0.61 -14.49
N PHE A 44 9.77 -0.16 -13.68
CA PHE A 44 10.51 1.09 -13.88
C PHE A 44 9.56 2.28 -14.08
N SER A 45 8.52 2.34 -13.24
CA SER A 45 7.45 3.35 -13.25
C SER A 45 6.61 3.40 -14.54
N LYS A 46 6.78 2.44 -15.46
CA LYS A 46 5.98 2.37 -16.70
C LYS A 46 4.61 1.78 -16.41
N PHE A 47 3.56 2.52 -16.79
CA PHE A 47 2.19 2.03 -16.74
C PHE A 47 1.86 1.21 -17.99
N ASP A 48 1.30 0.03 -17.77
CA ASP A 48 0.73 -0.84 -18.79
C ASP A 48 -0.42 -1.64 -18.16
N ILE A 49 -1.53 -1.79 -18.89
CA ILE A 49 -2.76 -2.38 -18.35
C ILE A 49 -2.55 -3.84 -17.92
N GLN A 50 -1.79 -4.64 -18.70
CA GLN A 50 -1.53 -6.03 -18.35
C GLN A 50 -0.61 -6.13 -17.14
N LYS A 51 0.43 -5.29 -17.10
CA LYS A 51 1.37 -5.22 -15.97
C LYS A 51 0.70 -4.74 -14.67
N GLU A 52 -0.27 -3.83 -14.77
CA GLU A 52 -0.99 -3.30 -13.61
C GLU A 52 -1.83 -4.40 -12.93
N LYS A 53 -2.40 -5.35 -13.69
CA LYS A 53 -3.12 -6.51 -13.10
C LYS A 53 -2.18 -7.38 -12.27
N PHE A 54 -0.98 -7.66 -12.77
CA PHE A 54 0.04 -8.40 -12.03
C PHE A 54 0.48 -7.63 -10.77
N LEU A 55 0.73 -6.33 -10.91
CA LEU A 55 1.11 -5.46 -9.80
C LEU A 55 0.07 -5.45 -8.67
N LEU A 56 -1.23 -5.36 -9.01
CA LEU A 56 -2.31 -5.46 -8.01
C LEU A 56 -2.31 -6.81 -7.29
N ASN A 57 -2.05 -7.92 -7.99
CA ASN A 57 -1.93 -9.23 -7.36
C ASN A 57 -0.73 -9.31 -6.40
N VAL A 58 0.42 -8.74 -6.78
CA VAL A 58 1.59 -8.65 -5.90
C VAL A 58 1.26 -7.83 -4.66
N ARG A 59 0.65 -6.66 -4.82
CA ARG A 59 0.22 -5.81 -3.71
C ARG A 59 -0.69 -6.57 -2.74
N ASP A 60 -1.74 -7.21 -3.27
CA ASP A 60 -2.71 -7.95 -2.47
C ASP A 60 -2.06 -9.14 -1.74
N TYR A 61 -1.09 -9.81 -2.38
CA TYR A 61 -0.32 -10.89 -1.77
C TYR A 61 0.51 -10.41 -0.59
N ILE A 62 1.27 -9.30 -0.72
CA ILE A 62 2.12 -8.85 0.40
C ILE A 62 1.24 -8.35 1.57
N ILE A 63 0.08 -7.76 1.29
CA ILE A 63 -0.89 -7.36 2.32
C ILE A 63 -1.36 -8.58 3.11
N ARG A 64 -1.87 -9.61 2.41
CA ARG A 64 -2.34 -10.86 3.05
C ARG A 64 -1.24 -11.57 3.83
N LEU A 65 -0.05 -11.69 3.25
CA LEU A 65 1.10 -12.30 3.90
C LEU A 65 1.49 -11.53 5.17
N SER A 66 1.56 -10.21 5.10
CA SER A 66 1.94 -9.36 6.24
C SER A 66 0.91 -9.45 7.37
N LEU A 67 -0.39 -9.44 7.06
CA LEU A 67 -1.44 -9.67 8.04
C LEU A 67 -1.33 -11.05 8.69
N LYS A 68 -1.11 -12.11 7.90
CA LYS A 68 -0.88 -13.48 8.40
C LYS A 68 0.34 -13.58 9.31
N LYS A 69 1.38 -12.79 9.04
CA LYS A 69 2.59 -12.69 9.88
C LYS A 69 2.43 -11.74 11.08
N GLY A 70 1.25 -11.14 11.24
CA GLY A 70 0.92 -10.32 12.39
C GLY A 70 1.41 -8.87 12.31
N PHE A 71 1.64 -8.34 11.11
CA PHE A 71 1.88 -6.91 10.92
C PHE A 71 0.58 -6.14 10.73
N ASP A 72 0.56 -4.89 11.18
CA ASP A 72 -0.42 -3.90 10.74
C ASP A 72 0.02 -3.33 9.39
N ILE A 73 -0.92 -2.88 8.57
CA ILE A 73 -0.66 -2.41 7.21
C ILE A 73 -0.95 -0.91 7.10
N ILE A 74 -0.11 -0.19 6.36
CA ILE A 74 -0.41 1.17 5.88
C ILE A 74 -0.43 1.13 4.35
N VAL A 75 -1.56 1.47 3.74
CA VAL A 75 -1.74 1.65 2.29
C VAL A 75 -1.87 3.14 2.02
N ASP A 76 -0.90 3.76 1.37
CA ASP A 76 -0.85 5.22 1.17
C ASP A 76 -1.00 5.66 -0.30
N ASP A 77 -1.29 4.72 -1.21
CA ASP A 77 -1.56 4.95 -2.63
C ASP A 77 -3.05 5.00 -3.00
N THR A 78 -3.95 5.22 -2.03
CA THR A 78 -5.37 5.28 -2.37
C THR A 78 -5.68 6.57 -3.12
N ASN A 79 -5.88 6.46 -4.44
CA ASN A 79 -6.58 7.49 -5.18
C ASN A 79 -8.00 7.63 -4.62
N PHE A 80 -8.71 8.71 -4.95
CA PHE A 80 -10.10 8.94 -4.51
C PHE A 80 -11.13 7.92 -5.03
N SER A 81 -10.68 6.83 -5.66
CA SER A 81 -11.52 5.78 -6.22
C SER A 81 -11.74 4.64 -5.22
N ASP A 82 -13.00 4.25 -5.05
CA ASP A 82 -13.37 3.22 -4.07
C ASP A 82 -12.98 1.78 -4.49
N LYS A 83 -12.47 1.60 -5.72
CA LYS A 83 -12.03 0.30 -6.25
C LYS A 83 -10.92 -0.35 -5.44
N HIS A 84 -10.18 0.41 -4.62
CA HIS A 84 -9.08 -0.11 -3.83
C HIS A 84 -9.54 -0.86 -2.55
N TRP A 85 -10.73 -0.58 -2.04
CA TRP A 85 -11.25 -1.14 -0.77
C TRP A 85 -11.87 -2.53 -0.94
N HIS A 86 -12.60 -2.74 -2.04
CA HIS A 86 -13.35 -3.97 -2.27
C HIS A 86 -12.51 -5.21 -2.62
N ARG A 87 -11.22 -5.06 -2.93
CA ARG A 87 -10.34 -6.20 -3.28
C ARG A 87 -9.72 -6.92 -2.09
N ILE A 88 -9.70 -6.26 -0.92
CA ILE A 88 -8.92 -6.72 0.24
C ILE A 88 -9.82 -7.19 1.39
N ASN A 89 -11.10 -6.78 1.41
CA ASN A 89 -12.16 -7.49 2.16
C ASN A 89 -12.51 -8.81 1.47
#